data_AF-A0A8T3XK90-F1
#
_entry.id   AF-A0A8T3XK90-F1
#
_cell.length_a   1.000
_cell.length_b   1.000
_cell.length_c   1.000
_cell.angle_alpha   90.00
_cell.angle_beta   90.00
_cell.angle_gamma   90.00
#
_symmetry.space_group_name_H-M   'P 1'
#
loop_
_entity.id
_entity.type
_entity.pdbx_description
1 polymer ?
#
loop_
_entity_poly.entity_id
_entity_poly.type
_entity_poly.pdbx_seq_one_letter_code
_entity_poly.pdbx_strand_id
1 'polypeptide(L)' 'MGRKDKPKKISAKKERYMKFRKEKPTMTAIAPPDLTEEQIKERRTDEQHIGEFWRNYRRPPQRFVSERKARSKR' A
#
# COMPACT_ATOMS: atom_id res chain seq x y z
N MET A 1 48.52 8.33 -31.61
CA MET A 1 48.26 6.86 -31.66
C MET A 1 48.15 6.38 -30.22
N GLY A 2 47.02 6.09 -29.58
CA GLY A 2 45.76 5.54 -30.05
C GLY A 2 45.43 4.35 -29.16
N ARG A 3 44.70 4.56 -28.07
CA ARG A 3 43.90 3.49 -27.42
C ARG A 3 42.50 4.05 -27.21
N LYS A 4 41.67 3.86 -28.24
CA LYS A 4 40.23 4.09 -28.20
C LYS A 4 39.68 3.21 -27.08
N ASP A 5 39.02 3.81 -26.10
CA ASP A 5 38.23 3.11 -25.09
C ASP A 5 37.18 2.25 -25.79
N LYS A 6 37.50 0.98 -26.04
CA LYS A 6 36.56 0.05 -26.63
C LYS A 6 35.47 -0.20 -25.59
N PRO A 7 34.19 0.06 -25.88
CA PRO A 7 33.13 -0.27 -24.94
C PRO A 7 33.19 -1.78 -24.65
N LYS A 8 33.35 -2.14 -23.38
CA LYS A 8 33.36 -3.54 -22.95
C LYS A 8 32.05 -4.17 -23.43
N LYS A 9 32.13 -5.27 -24.18
CA LYS A 9 30.94 -6.00 -24.67
C LYS A 9 30.05 -6.34 -23.48
N ILE A 10 28.89 -5.69 -23.40
CA ILE A 10 27.87 -5.97 -22.39
C ILE A 10 27.09 -7.20 -22.88
N SER A 11 26.75 -8.13 -21.99
CA SER A 11 25.96 -9.30 -22.40
C SER A 11 24.55 -8.88 -22.84
N ALA A 12 23.98 -9.57 -23.83
CA ALA A 12 22.63 -9.28 -24.32
C ALA A 12 21.55 -9.35 -23.22
N LYS A 13 21.81 -10.11 -22.14
CA LYS A 13 20.98 -10.11 -20.93
C LYS A 13 21.10 -8.77 -20.20
N LYS A 14 22.32 -8.30 -19.92
CA LYS A 14 22.56 -7.03 -19.21
C LYS A 14 22.06 -5.81 -20.00
N GLU A 15 22.16 -5.82 -21.33
CA GLU A 15 21.54 -4.79 -22.17
C GLU A 15 20.01 -4.78 -22.08
N ARG A 16 19.37 -5.96 -22.12
CA ARG A 16 17.91 -6.07 -21.92
C ARG A 16 17.51 -5.51 -20.55
N TYR A 17 18.16 -5.96 -19.48
CA TYR A 17 17.84 -5.51 -18.12
C TYR A 17 18.08 -4.00 -17.89
N MET A 18 19.07 -3.39 -18.56
CA MET A 18 19.30 -1.94 -18.50
C MET A 18 18.16 -1.14 -19.14
N LYS A 19 17.59 -1.62 -20.25
CA LYS A 19 16.42 -1.00 -20.90
C LYS A 19 15.14 -1.08 -20.03
N PHE A 20 15.06 -2.07 -19.14
CA PHE A 20 13.92 -2.26 -18.22
C PHE A 20 14.12 -1.64 -16.84
N ARG A 21 15.33 -1.21 -16.48
CA ARG A 21 15.54 -0.22 -15.41
C ARG A 21 15.10 1.15 -15.93
N LYS A 22 13.81 1.26 -16.22
CA LYS A 22 13.10 2.52 -16.17
C LYS A 22 13.46 3.15 -14.83
N GLU A 23 13.80 4.43 -14.88
CA GLU A 23 14.09 5.28 -13.74
C GLU A 23 13.26 4.81 -12.53
N LYS A 24 13.92 4.60 -11.38
CA LYS A 24 13.18 4.33 -10.14
C LYS A 24 12.06 5.38 -10.11
N PRO A 25 10.78 5.01 -9.96
CA PRO A 25 9.71 5.99 -9.92
C PRO A 25 10.17 7.05 -8.95
N THR A 26 10.45 8.25 -9.46
CA THR A 26 10.76 9.39 -8.64
C THR A 26 9.58 9.43 -7.71
N MET A 27 9.82 9.21 -6.41
CA MET A 27 8.74 9.33 -5.44
C MET A 27 8.28 10.77 -5.58
N THR A 28 7.22 10.97 -6.36
CA THR A 28 6.47 12.20 -6.37
C THR A 28 5.84 12.22 -5.01
N ALA A 29 6.58 12.79 -4.05
CA ALA A 29 6.06 13.13 -2.75
C ALA A 29 5.04 14.23 -3.01
N ILE A 30 3.84 13.81 -3.41
CA ILE A 30 2.67 14.66 -3.47
C ILE A 30 2.43 15.01 -2.02
N ALA A 31 2.79 16.23 -1.64
CA ALA A 31 2.46 16.73 -0.33
C ALA A 31 0.93 16.61 -0.17
N PRO A 32 0.45 16.14 0.99
CA PRO A 32 -0.98 16.21 1.26
C PRO A 32 -1.44 17.67 1.14
N PRO A 33 -2.65 17.91 0.64
CA PRO A 33 -3.18 19.27 0.57
C PRO A 33 -3.20 19.90 1.97
N ASP A 34 -2.97 21.21 2.03
CA ASP A 34 -3.10 21.96 3.28
C ASP A 34 -4.58 21.96 3.67
N LEU A 35 -4.90 21.21 4.72
CA LEU A 35 -6.24 21.12 5.28
C LEU A 35 -6.40 22.15 6.39
N THR A 36 -7.58 22.77 6.46
CA THR A 36 -7.93 23.61 7.62
C THR A 36 -8.09 22.73 8.88
N GLU A 37 -7.97 23.32 10.06
CA GLU A 37 -8.09 22.58 11.33
C GLU A 37 -9.45 21.85 11.47
N GLU A 38 -10.51 22.44 10.92
CA GLU A 38 -11.85 21.85 10.89
C GLU A 38 -11.88 20.58 10.02
N GLN A 39 -11.29 20.65 8.82
CA GLN A 39 -11.20 19.50 7.91
C GLN A 39 -10.34 18.36 8.48
N ILE A 40 -9.28 18.70 9.22
CA ILE A 40 -8.45 17.69 9.91
C ILE A 40 -9.28 16.98 10.98
N LYS A 41 -10.13 17.71 11.71
CA LYS A 41 -10.99 17.13 12.75
C LYS A 41 -12.04 16.20 12.15
N GLU A 42 -12.70 16.62 11.08
CA GLU A 42 -13.69 15.80 10.35
C GLU A 42 -13.06 14.51 9.81
N ARG A 43 -11.90 14.63 9.16
CA ARG A 43 -11.16 13.46 8.66
C ARG A 43 -10.81 12.48 9.77
N ARG A 44 -10.39 12.96 10.95
CA ARG A 44 -10.10 12.09 12.10
C ARG A 44 -11.34 11.36 12.59
N THR A 45 -12.51 12.02 12.61
CA THR A 45 -13.76 11.35 13.01
C THR A 45 -14.19 10.29 12.01
N ASP A 46 -14.01 10.55 10.71
CA ASP A 46 -14.32 9.59 9.66
C ASP A 46 -13.41 8.35 9.74
N GLU A 47 -12.11 8.57 9.93
CA GLU A 47 -11.14 7.47 10.09
C GLU A 47 -11.48 6.59 11.32
N GLN A 48 -11.98 7.20 12.41
CA GLN A 48 -12.44 6.45 13.59
C GLN A 48 -13.68 5.59 13.28
N HIS A 49 -14.71 6.17 12.66
CA HIS A 49 -15.95 5.47 12.30
C HIS A 49 -15.68 4.32 11.32
N ILE A 50 -14.84 4.54 10.31
CA ILE A 50 -14.43 3.51 9.36
C ILE A 50 -13.69 2.39 10.08
N GLY A 51 -12.76 2.73 10.99
CA GLY A 51 -12.02 1.76 11.78
C GLY A 51 -12.93 0.90 12.67
N GLU A 52 -13.93 1.51 13.31
CA GLU A 52 -14.95 0.79 14.09
C GLU A 52 -15.81 -0.11 13.21
N PHE A 53 -16.26 0.39 12.06
CA PHE A 53 -17.03 -0.38 11.10
C PHE A 53 -16.25 -1.64 10.69
N TRP A 54 -14.99 -1.53 10.24
CA TRP A 54 -14.23 -2.70 9.82
C TRP A 54 -13.97 -3.70 10.95
N ARG A 55 -13.74 -3.22 12.18
CA ARG A 55 -13.54 -4.08 13.36
C ARG A 55 -14.80 -4.86 13.73
N ASN A 56 -15.96 -4.23 13.58
CA ASN A 56 -17.24 -4.81 14.00
C ASN A 56 -17.96 -5.56 12.86
N TYR A 57 -17.76 -5.16 11.61
CA TYR A 57 -18.36 -5.77 10.42
C TYR A 57 -17.78 -7.16 10.13
N ARG A 58 -16.46 -7.34 10.34
CA ARG A 58 -15.78 -8.63 10.09
C ARG A 58 -15.92 -9.62 11.25
N ARG A 59 -16.42 -9.19 12.41
CA ARG A 59 -16.74 -10.07 13.54
C ARG A 59 -18.21 -10.48 13.42
N PRO A 60 -18.54 -11.79 13.34
CA PRO A 60 -19.93 -12.20 13.49
C PRO A 60 -20.45 -11.64 14.83
N PRO A 61 -21.64 -11.01 14.87
CA PRO A 61 -22.14 -10.40 16.09
C PRO A 61 -22.10 -11.44 17.21
N GLN A 62 -21.68 -11.03 18.42
CA GLN A 62 -21.44 -11.93 19.56
C GLN A 62 -22.62 -12.91 19.78
N ARG A 63 -23.86 -12.44 19.52
CA ARG A 63 -25.11 -13.21 19.52
C ARG A 63 -25.07 -14.45 18.61
N PHE A 64 -24.63 -14.31 17.37
CA PHE A 64 -24.52 -15.43 16.43
C PHE A 64 -23.46 -16.44 16.85
N VAL A 65 -22.35 -15.97 17.45
CA VAL A 65 -21.30 -16.86 17.96
C VAL A 65 -21.79 -17.65 19.18
N SER A 66 -22.53 -17.01 20.10
CA SER A 66 -23.13 -17.69 21.26
C SER A 66 -24.16 -18.73 20.84
N GLU A 67 -25.06 -18.40 19.90
CA GLU A 67 -26.06 -19.35 19.39
C GLU A 67 -25.41 -20.53 18.65
N ARG A 68 -24.39 -20.28 17.83
CA ARG A 68 -23.65 -21.36 17.16
C ARG A 68 -22.94 -22.28 18.16
N LYS A 69 -22.30 -21.71 19.19
CA LYS A 69 -21.67 -22.50 20.26
C LYS A 69 -22.69 -23.29 21.07
N ALA A 70 -23.87 -22.73 21.35
CA ALA A 70 -24.94 -23.43 22.05
C ALA A 70 -25.50 -24.60 21.22
N ARG A 71 -25.67 -24.42 19.90
CA ARG A 71 -26.09 -25.50 18.99
C ARG A 71 -25.03 -26.59 18.82
N SER A 72 -23.75 -26.23 18.77
CA SER A 72 -22.64 -27.19 18.62
C SER A 72 -22.34 -28.02 19.87
N LYS A 73 -22.82 -27.60 21.05
CA LYS A 73 -22.64 -28.32 22.32
C LYS A 73 -23.79 -29.29 22.64
N ARG A 74 -24.86 -29.28 21.84
CA ARG A 74 -25.92 -30.30 21.86
C ARG A 74 -25.59 -31.39 20.86
#